data_AF-A0A1G4QZ05-F1
#
_entry.id   AF-A0A1G4QZ05-F1
#
_cell.length_a   1.000
_cell.length_b   1.000
_cell.length_c   1.000
_cell.angle_alpha   90.00
_cell.angle_beta   90.00
_cell.angle_gamma   90.00
#
_symmetry.space_group_name_H-M   'P 1'
#
loop_
_entity.id
_entity.type
_entity.pdbx_description
1 polymer ?
#
loop_
_entity_poly.entity_id
_entity_poly.type
_entity_poly.pdbx_seq_one_letter_code
_entity_poly.pdbx_strand_id
1 'polypeptide(L)'
;MKTITKLITVLMIAVMALGIFGCAGKTDIGELQKNRGMMLVVTIHIAESLPEEEYKIAQEHNEMSLAYDGTAYNPNHMRTQGLKVTDDDYLKIYNFCVKNAANNKFADYEEFVDDGVYYTFTYYDTDGNACVIYDGYCYENEELQDIMHTIGKYSID
;
A
#
# COMPACT_ATOMS: atom_id res chain seq x y z
N MET A 1 16.71 32.57 34.51
CA MET A 1 16.12 32.24 33.18
C MET A 1 16.47 30.80 32.78
N LYS A 2 15.76 29.78 33.29
CA LYS A 2 15.86 28.38 32.83
C LYS A 2 14.59 27.61 33.24
N THR A 3 13.44 27.94 32.65
CA THR A 3 12.20 27.18 32.94
C THR A 3 11.11 27.29 31.87
N ILE A 4 11.42 27.73 30.65
CA ILE A 4 10.40 27.89 29.59
C ILE A 4 10.55 26.83 28.48
N THR A 5 11.72 26.21 28.35
CA THR A 5 12.02 25.34 27.19
C THR A 5 11.48 23.91 27.28
N LYS A 6 10.86 23.49 28.41
CA LYS A 6 10.35 22.11 28.56
C LYS A 6 8.83 21.95 28.38
N LEU A 7 8.07 23.05 28.33
CA LEU A 7 6.61 22.99 28.26
C LEU A 7 6.05 22.89 26.82
N ILE A 8 6.85 23.27 25.81
CA ILE A 8 6.39 23.25 24.41
C ILE A 8 6.55 21.85 23.79
N THR A 9 7.54 21.06 24.22
CA THR A 9 7.82 19.74 23.62
C THR A 9 6.79 18.68 24.01
N VAL A 10 6.17 18.79 25.18
CA VAL A 10 5.14 17.83 25.62
C VAL A 10 3.78 18.09 24.95
N LEU A 11 3.52 19.32 24.49
CA LEU A 11 2.25 19.66 23.84
C LEU A 11 2.16 19.20 22.37
N MET A 12 3.29 19.00 21.68
CA MET A 12 3.29 18.55 20.28
C MET A 12 3.09 17.03 20.12
N ILE A 13 3.37 16.24 21.16
CA ILE A 13 3.19 14.78 21.09
C ILE A 13 1.72 14.39 21.37
N ALA A 14 0.96 15.23 22.09
CA ALA A 14 -0.45 14.98 22.37
C ALA A 14 -1.38 15.21 21.16
N VAL A 15 -0.95 15.98 20.15
CA VAL A 15 -1.79 16.25 18.96
C VAL A 15 -1.69 15.13 17.92
N MET A 16 -0.61 14.34 17.91
CA MET A 16 -0.51 13.19 17.00
C MET A 16 -1.25 11.94 17.51
N ALA A 17 -1.45 11.82 18.82
CA ALA A 17 -2.13 10.67 19.42
C ALA A 17 -3.67 10.82 19.52
N LEU A 18 -4.22 12.01 19.30
CA LEU A 18 -5.66 12.30 19.41
C LEU A 18 -6.42 12.29 18.07
N GLY A 19 -5.77 11.92 16.96
CA GLY A 19 -6.40 11.88 15.63
C GLY A 19 -7.10 10.59 15.25
N ILE A 20 -6.88 9.48 15.97
CA ILE A 20 -7.23 8.12 15.45
C ILE A 20 -8.41 7.45 16.18
N PHE A 21 -9.01 8.10 17.19
CA PHE A 21 -10.21 7.57 17.84
C PHE A 21 -11.28 8.65 17.99
N GLY A 22 -12.12 8.79 16.96
CA GLY A 22 -13.42 9.47 17.09
C GLY A 22 -13.62 10.70 16.22
N CYS A 23 -13.66 10.52 14.89
CA CYS A 23 -14.57 11.28 14.05
C CYS A 23 -14.73 10.52 12.73
N ALA A 24 -15.93 9.98 12.49
CA ALA A 24 -16.36 9.48 11.19
C ALA A 24 -16.51 10.65 10.21
N GLY A 25 -15.41 11.37 9.95
CA GLY A 25 -15.30 12.23 8.80
C GLY A 25 -15.32 11.32 7.60
N LYS A 26 -16.33 11.49 6.74
CA LYS A 26 -16.36 10.82 5.44
C LYS A 26 -15.04 11.20 4.75
N THR A 27 -14.16 10.23 4.53
CA THR A 27 -12.93 10.46 3.77
C THR A 27 -13.32 11.06 2.43
N ASP A 28 -12.88 12.29 2.17
CA ASP A 28 -13.20 12.98 0.93
C ASP A 28 -12.25 12.49 -0.17
N ILE A 29 -12.76 11.56 -0.99
CA ILE A 29 -12.03 11.01 -2.13
C ILE A 29 -11.56 12.14 -3.06
N GLY A 30 -12.36 13.20 -3.23
CA GLY A 30 -12.01 14.33 -4.09
C GLY A 30 -10.81 15.11 -3.58
N GLU A 31 -10.60 15.22 -2.26
CA GLU A 31 -9.39 15.80 -1.69
C GLU A 31 -8.19 14.85 -1.82
N LEU A 32 -8.39 13.54 -1.60
CA LEU A 32 -7.31 12.55 -1.74
C LEU A 32 -6.81 12.44 -3.19
N GLN A 33 -7.71 12.50 -4.17
CA GLN A 33 -7.38 12.38 -5.60
C GLN A 33 -6.66 13.60 -6.19
N LYS A 34 -6.50 14.69 -5.42
CA LYS A 34 -5.63 15.82 -5.80
C LYS A 34 -4.15 15.50 -5.63
N ASN A 35 -3.80 14.52 -4.80
CA ASN A 35 -2.42 14.09 -4.61
C ASN A 35 -1.87 13.46 -5.89
N ARG A 36 -0.55 13.53 -6.07
CA ARG A 36 0.14 12.99 -7.23
C ARG A 36 0.91 11.74 -6.85
N GLY A 37 1.08 10.85 -7.83
CA GLY A 37 1.88 9.64 -7.67
C GLY A 37 1.08 8.44 -7.20
N MET A 38 1.82 7.41 -6.81
CA MET A 38 1.27 6.15 -6.36
C MET A 38 0.80 6.26 -4.93
N MET A 39 -0.29 5.56 -4.59
CA MET A 39 -0.73 5.35 -3.22
C MET A 39 -0.19 4.02 -2.72
N LEU A 40 -0.47 2.93 -3.45
CA LEU A 40 -0.02 1.59 -3.08
C LEU A 40 0.68 0.94 -4.27
N VAL A 41 1.83 0.32 -3.99
CA VAL A 41 2.54 -0.56 -4.92
C VAL A 41 2.69 -1.92 -4.24
N VAL A 42 2.22 -2.97 -4.89
CA VAL A 42 2.47 -4.35 -4.50
C VAL A 42 3.42 -4.96 -5.52
N THR A 43 4.64 -5.25 -5.06
CA THR A 43 5.67 -5.90 -5.87
C THR A 43 5.66 -7.39 -5.58
N ILE A 44 5.65 -8.19 -6.63
CA ILE A 44 5.77 -9.63 -6.64
C ILE A 44 7.24 -9.93 -6.91
N HIS A 45 7.89 -10.64 -6.00
CA HIS A 45 9.27 -11.06 -6.15
C HIS A 45 9.31 -12.54 -6.45
N ILE A 46 10.17 -12.92 -7.39
CA ILE A 46 10.29 -14.28 -7.86
C ILE A 46 11.75 -14.69 -7.75
N ALA A 47 12.01 -15.75 -7.01
CA ALA A 47 13.34 -16.30 -6.83
C ALA A 47 13.92 -16.75 -8.18
N GLU A 48 15.24 -16.54 -8.37
CA GLU A 48 15.96 -16.64 -9.65
C GLU A 48 16.03 -18.06 -10.27
N SER A 49 15.26 -19.03 -9.78
CA SER A 49 15.26 -20.42 -10.25
C SER A 49 14.39 -20.68 -11.50
N LEU A 50 13.73 -19.65 -12.06
CA LEU A 50 12.95 -19.80 -13.29
C LEU A 50 13.85 -19.83 -14.54
N PRO A 51 13.44 -20.56 -15.60
CA PRO A 51 14.03 -20.42 -16.93
C PRO A 51 14.05 -18.95 -17.39
N GLU A 52 15.10 -18.50 -18.08
CA GLU A 52 15.32 -17.07 -18.41
C GLU A 52 14.12 -16.38 -19.10
N GLU A 53 13.40 -17.09 -19.97
CA GLU A 53 12.21 -16.56 -20.65
C GLU A 53 11.03 -16.38 -19.69
N GLU A 54 10.79 -17.36 -18.82
CA GLU A 54 9.74 -17.30 -17.80
C GLU A 54 10.07 -16.24 -16.75
N TYR A 55 11.35 -16.11 -16.38
CA TYR A 55 11.83 -15.07 -15.47
C TYR A 55 11.61 -13.67 -16.04
N LYS A 56 11.89 -13.44 -17.33
CA LYS A 56 11.62 -12.14 -17.99
C LYS A 56 10.14 -11.82 -18.04
N ILE A 57 9.30 -12.75 -18.48
CA ILE A 57 7.84 -12.56 -18.47
C ILE A 57 7.36 -12.26 -17.06
N ALA A 58 7.86 -13.00 -16.07
CA ALA A 58 7.43 -12.82 -14.69
C ALA A 58 7.92 -11.48 -14.11
N GLN A 59 9.12 -11.00 -14.47
CA GLN A 59 9.57 -9.62 -14.21
C GLN A 59 8.68 -8.58 -14.90
N GLU A 60 8.12 -8.88 -16.08
CA GLU A 60 7.25 -7.94 -16.76
C GLU A 60 5.86 -7.80 -16.11
N HIS A 61 5.45 -8.82 -15.35
CA HIS A 61 4.15 -8.93 -14.68
C HIS A 61 4.27 -8.95 -13.15
N ASN A 62 5.26 -8.24 -12.60
CA ASN A 62 5.61 -8.33 -11.17
C ASN A 62 5.06 -7.20 -10.29
N GLU A 63 4.22 -6.32 -10.81
CA GLU A 63 3.70 -5.20 -10.04
C GLU A 63 2.20 -5.00 -10.29
N MET A 64 1.49 -4.74 -9.20
CA MET A 64 0.14 -4.17 -9.22
C MET A 64 0.12 -2.93 -8.34
N SER A 65 -0.54 -1.87 -8.80
CA SER A 65 -0.44 -0.59 -8.11
C SER A 65 -1.68 0.29 -8.29
N LEU A 66 -1.91 1.18 -7.32
CA LEU A 66 -3.02 2.14 -7.31
C LEU A 66 -2.46 3.54 -7.13
N ALA A 67 -2.77 4.44 -8.05
CA ALA A 67 -2.44 5.85 -7.96
C ALA A 67 -3.44 6.65 -7.11
N TYR A 68 -2.99 7.78 -6.56
CA TYR A 68 -3.84 8.67 -5.78
C TYR A 68 -5.04 9.18 -6.56
N ASP A 69 -4.91 9.36 -7.87
CA ASP A 69 -5.99 9.79 -8.76
C ASP A 69 -7.07 8.70 -8.99
N GLY A 70 -6.93 7.53 -8.37
CA GLY A 70 -7.86 6.39 -8.47
C GLY A 70 -7.61 5.48 -9.67
N THR A 71 -6.46 5.57 -10.32
CA THR A 71 -6.09 4.69 -11.42
C THR A 71 -5.34 3.46 -10.91
N ALA A 72 -5.86 2.25 -11.16
CA ALA A 72 -5.17 1.00 -10.90
C ALA A 72 -4.42 0.50 -12.15
N TYR A 73 -3.25 -0.09 -11.94
CA TYR A 73 -2.36 -0.67 -12.94
C TYR A 73 -2.07 -2.13 -12.59
N ASN A 74 -2.49 -3.08 -13.42
CA ASN A 74 -2.35 -4.51 -13.16
C ASN A 74 -2.52 -5.38 -14.42
N PRO A 75 -1.80 -6.51 -14.58
CA PRO A 75 -0.38 -6.68 -14.31
C PRO A 75 0.38 -6.26 -15.57
N ASN A 76 0.83 -5.01 -15.68
CA ASN A 76 1.69 -4.65 -16.81
C ASN A 76 2.30 -3.26 -16.63
N HIS A 77 3.58 -3.20 -16.30
CA HIS A 77 4.32 -1.93 -16.30
C HIS A 77 4.52 -1.36 -17.73
N MET A 78 4.27 -2.17 -18.79
CA MET A 78 4.42 -1.76 -20.20
C MET A 78 3.14 -1.18 -20.82
N ARG A 79 1.96 -1.36 -20.19
CA ARG A 79 0.72 -0.69 -20.63
C ARG A 79 0.48 0.55 -19.78
N THR A 80 0.60 1.71 -20.41
CA THR A 80 0.31 3.04 -19.83
C THR A 80 -1.17 3.28 -19.50
N GLN A 81 -2.05 2.33 -19.82
CA GLN A 81 -3.48 2.42 -19.56
C GLN A 81 -3.81 1.69 -18.28
N GLY A 82 -4.04 2.44 -17.21
CA GLY A 82 -4.70 1.93 -16.01
C GLY A 82 -6.21 2.15 -16.09
N LEU A 83 -6.96 1.47 -15.22
CA LEU A 83 -8.42 1.59 -15.12
C LEU A 83 -8.79 2.39 -13.86
N LYS A 84 -9.85 3.19 -13.96
CA LYS A 84 -10.39 3.88 -12.78
C LYS A 84 -11.10 2.88 -11.88
N VAL A 85 -10.72 2.89 -10.61
CA VAL A 85 -11.38 2.07 -9.60
C VAL A 85 -12.67 2.72 -9.10
N THR A 86 -13.55 1.92 -8.49
CA THR A 86 -14.72 2.45 -7.79
C THR A 86 -14.31 3.17 -6.51
N ASP A 87 -15.14 4.13 -6.06
CA ASP A 87 -14.93 4.85 -4.80
C ASP A 87 -14.82 3.91 -3.59
N ASP A 88 -15.61 2.84 -3.58
CA ASP A 88 -15.61 1.85 -2.49
C ASP A 88 -14.30 1.06 -2.45
N ASP A 89 -13.81 0.59 -3.61
CA ASP A 89 -12.52 -0.11 -3.70
C ASP A 89 -11.34 0.84 -3.41
N TYR A 90 -11.41 2.09 -3.86
CA TYR A 90 -10.43 3.13 -3.54
C TYR A 90 -10.31 3.33 -2.03
N LEU A 91 -11.44 3.57 -1.37
CA LEU A 91 -11.47 3.81 0.08
C LEU A 91 -11.03 2.59 0.87
N LYS A 92 -11.40 1.39 0.42
CA LYS A 92 -10.93 0.14 1.01
C LYS A 92 -9.40 0.06 1.02
N ILE A 93 -8.77 0.29 -0.14
CA ILE A 93 -7.32 0.24 -0.28
C ILE A 93 -6.64 1.38 0.51
N TYR A 94 -7.16 2.59 0.43
CA TYR A 94 -6.65 3.73 1.19
C TYR A 94 -6.69 3.49 2.71
N ASN A 95 -7.82 2.99 3.22
CA ASN A 95 -7.98 2.71 4.65
C ASN A 95 -7.06 1.57 5.11
N PHE A 96 -6.87 0.54 4.28
CA PHE A 96 -5.88 -0.49 4.54
C PHE A 96 -4.48 0.13 4.67
N CYS A 97 -4.09 1.01 3.75
CA CYS A 97 -2.76 1.62 3.74
C CYS A 97 -2.50 2.46 4.99
N VAL A 98 -3.36 3.45 5.26
CA VAL A 98 -3.19 4.38 6.39
C VAL A 98 -3.21 3.64 7.72
N LYS A 99 -4.12 2.67 7.88
CA LYS A 99 -4.23 1.89 9.12
C LYS A 99 -3.00 1.04 9.35
N ASN A 100 -2.50 0.34 8.34
CA ASN A 100 -1.45 -0.66 8.55
C ASN A 100 -0.04 -0.06 8.53
N ALA A 101 0.19 1.02 7.79
CA ALA A 101 1.45 1.77 7.84
C ALA A 101 1.68 2.43 9.22
N ALA A 102 0.61 2.92 9.87
CA ALA A 102 0.73 3.55 11.20
C ALA A 102 0.90 2.52 12.34
N ASN A 103 0.27 1.35 12.20
CA ASN A 103 0.21 0.36 13.28
C ASN A 103 1.24 -0.76 13.18
N ASN A 104 2.00 -0.84 12.08
CA ASN A 104 2.95 -1.93 11.81
C ASN A 104 2.31 -3.32 12.01
N LYS A 105 1.04 -3.48 11.61
CA LYS A 105 0.22 -4.65 11.94
C LYS A 105 0.89 -5.97 11.53
N PHE A 106 1.58 -5.98 10.40
CA PHE A 106 2.17 -7.18 9.81
C PHE A 106 3.69 -7.30 10.06
N ALA A 107 4.26 -6.49 10.95
CA ALA A 107 5.72 -6.49 11.19
C ALA A 107 6.25 -7.84 11.69
N ASP A 108 5.43 -8.59 12.44
CA ASP A 108 5.77 -9.92 12.95
C ASP A 108 5.04 -11.05 12.21
N TYR A 109 4.36 -10.74 11.09
CA TYR A 109 3.65 -11.74 10.31
C TYR A 109 4.60 -12.44 9.35
N GLU A 110 4.70 -13.76 9.46
CA GLU A 110 5.53 -14.59 8.59
C GLU A 110 4.77 -15.85 8.21
N GLU A 111 4.83 -16.22 6.94
CA GLU A 111 4.40 -17.54 6.47
C GLU A 111 5.62 -18.30 5.96
N PHE A 112 5.64 -19.61 6.19
CA PHE A 112 6.73 -20.49 5.74
C PHE A 112 6.30 -21.22 4.48
N VAL A 113 6.58 -20.61 3.34
CA VAL A 113 6.37 -21.19 2.00
C VAL A 113 7.71 -21.23 1.25
N ASP A 114 7.92 -22.28 0.47
CA ASP A 114 9.14 -22.50 -0.32
C ASP A 114 8.77 -22.69 -1.80
N ASP A 115 8.07 -21.70 -2.37
CA ASP A 115 7.74 -21.62 -3.79
C ASP A 115 8.49 -20.50 -4.52
N GLY A 116 9.24 -19.69 -3.77
CA GLY A 116 10.04 -18.60 -4.30
C GLY A 116 9.26 -17.36 -4.72
N VAL A 117 7.97 -17.24 -4.39
CA VAL A 117 7.14 -16.07 -4.72
C VAL A 117 6.72 -15.32 -3.45
N TYR A 118 7.25 -14.12 -3.25
CA TYR A 118 6.90 -13.29 -2.09
C TYR A 118 6.48 -11.88 -2.52
N TYR A 119 5.87 -11.14 -1.61
CA TYR A 119 5.20 -9.87 -1.92
C TYR A 119 5.68 -8.77 -0.99
N THR A 120 5.90 -7.58 -1.55
CA THR A 120 6.11 -6.36 -0.77
C THR A 120 4.98 -5.37 -1.02
N PHE A 121 4.33 -4.90 0.04
CA PHE A 121 3.27 -3.89 -0.01
C PHE A 121 3.85 -2.55 0.47
N THR A 122 4.01 -1.59 -0.45
CA THR A 122 4.55 -0.27 -0.15
C THR A 122 3.48 0.80 -0.33
N TYR A 123 3.11 1.45 0.77
CA TYR A 123 2.27 2.64 0.78
C TYR A 123 3.14 3.88 0.64
N TYR A 124 2.77 4.80 -0.26
CA TYR A 124 3.37 6.12 -0.35
C TYR A 124 2.38 7.13 0.23
N ASP A 125 2.82 7.87 1.26
CA ASP A 125 1.99 8.90 1.85
C ASP A 125 1.77 10.09 0.89
N THR A 126 0.96 11.07 1.32
CA THR A 126 0.64 12.24 0.49
C THR A 126 1.85 13.12 0.19
N ASP A 127 2.93 12.99 0.96
CA ASP A 127 4.20 13.69 0.74
C ASP A 127 5.17 12.86 -0.15
N GLY A 128 4.77 11.63 -0.52
CA GLY A 128 5.55 10.70 -1.32
C GLY A 128 6.55 9.85 -0.54
N ASN A 129 6.47 9.82 0.79
CA ASN A 129 7.35 8.98 1.61
C ASN A 129 6.88 7.53 1.55
N ALA A 130 7.82 6.61 1.31
CA ALA A 130 7.54 5.18 1.27
C ALA A 130 7.43 4.58 2.68
N CYS A 131 6.36 3.83 2.90
CA CYS A 131 6.05 3.07 4.10
C CYS A 131 5.80 1.61 3.72
N VAL A 132 6.73 0.73 4.05
CA VAL A 132 6.56 -0.72 3.84
C VAL A 132 5.56 -1.23 4.86
N ILE A 133 4.42 -1.73 4.38
CA ILE A 133 3.36 -2.31 5.21
C ILE A 133 3.66 -3.79 5.50
N TYR A 134 4.17 -4.49 4.49
CA TYR A 134 4.41 -5.92 4.56
C TYR A 134 5.48 -6.35 3.54
N ASP A 135 6.28 -7.35 3.91
CA ASP A 135 7.27 -8.00 3.04
C ASP A 135 7.35 -9.51 3.38
N GLY A 136 6.95 -10.37 2.46
CA GLY A 136 6.96 -11.83 2.66
C GLY A 136 5.85 -12.59 1.92
N TYR A 137 5.63 -13.82 2.33
CA TYR A 137 4.57 -14.71 1.83
C TYR A 137 3.23 -14.41 2.50
N CYS A 138 2.17 -14.17 1.74
CA CYS A 138 0.87 -13.76 2.29
C CYS A 138 -0.32 -14.61 1.84
N TYR A 139 -0.11 -15.88 1.49
CA TYR A 139 -1.15 -16.77 0.97
C TYR A 139 -2.28 -17.06 1.96
N GLU A 140 -1.95 -17.13 3.25
CA GLU A 140 -2.93 -17.39 4.32
C GLU A 140 -3.53 -16.10 4.90
N ASN A 141 -2.96 -14.94 4.55
CA ASN A 141 -3.44 -13.65 5.06
C ASN A 141 -4.61 -13.10 4.22
N GLU A 142 -5.84 -13.32 4.70
CA GLU A 142 -7.05 -12.88 4.00
C GLU A 142 -7.08 -11.37 3.71
N GLU A 143 -6.53 -10.52 4.59
CA GLU A 143 -6.54 -9.06 4.38
C GLU A 143 -5.57 -8.64 3.26
N LEU A 144 -4.36 -9.19 3.24
CA LEU A 144 -3.38 -8.92 2.17
C LEU A 144 -3.87 -9.48 0.82
N GLN A 145 -4.42 -10.69 0.82
CA GLN A 145 -5.02 -11.32 -0.37
C GLN A 145 -6.21 -10.52 -0.92
N ASP A 146 -7.07 -10.00 -0.05
CA ASP A 146 -8.23 -9.20 -0.44
C ASP A 146 -7.82 -7.87 -1.10
N ILE A 147 -6.74 -7.24 -0.65
CA ILE A 147 -6.18 -6.05 -1.30
C ILE A 147 -5.63 -6.38 -2.69
N MET A 148 -4.82 -7.43 -2.81
CA MET A 148 -4.31 -7.89 -4.10
C MET A 148 -5.44 -8.23 -5.06
N HIS A 149 -6.45 -8.98 -4.61
CA HIS A 149 -7.62 -9.33 -5.42
C HIS A 149 -8.40 -8.08 -5.84
N THR A 150 -8.50 -7.07 -4.97
CA THR A 150 -9.22 -5.82 -5.28
C THR A 150 -8.53 -5.05 -6.41
N ILE A 151 -7.21 -4.87 -6.37
CA ILE A 151 -6.44 -4.26 -7.48
C ILE A 151 -6.50 -5.18 -8.71
N GLY A 152 -6.43 -6.50 -8.46
CA GLY A 152 -6.60 -7.60 -9.39
C GLY A 152 -7.71 -7.41 -10.42
N LYS A 153 -8.90 -6.98 -9.95
CA LYS A 153 -10.11 -6.77 -10.76
C LYS A 153 -9.94 -5.76 -11.90
N TYR A 154 -8.94 -4.89 -11.81
CA TYR A 154 -8.75 -3.76 -12.73
C TYR A 154 -7.65 -4.03 -13.76
N SER A 155 -7.45 -5.30 -14.14
CA SER A 155 -6.58 -5.66 -15.25
C SER A 155 -7.22 -5.39 -16.61
N ILE A 156 -6.42 -4.94 -17.57
CA ILE A 156 -6.81 -4.92 -18.99
C ILE A 156 -6.35 -6.25 -19.60
N ASP A 157 -7.32 -7.05 -20.05
CA ASP A 157 -7.09 -8.30 -20.79
C ASP A 157 -6.11 -8.15 -21.98
#